data_AF-A0A0J1BBM7-F1
#
_entry.id   AF-A0A0J1BBM7-F1
#
_cell.length_a   1.000
_cell.length_b   1.000
_cell.length_c   1.000
_cell.angle_alpha   90.00
_cell.angle_beta   90.00
_cell.angle_gamma   90.00
#
_symmetry.space_group_name_H-M   'P 1'
#
loop_
_entity.id
_entity.type
_entity.pdbx_description
1 polymer ?
#
loop_
_entity_poly.entity_id
_entity_poly.type
_entity_poly.pdbx_seq_one_letter_code
_entity_poly.pdbx_strand_id
1 'polypeptide(L)'
;MFIPLAAPLMLTAAPSSGPPPLPKNVKITSISEWQYYFNYNYGVFRAPANQGAELERLDIDITYVEPQAPGASKEPLFLPKVAVLILRGGDMIDDDDERMDYLAEVLEAVRPLEFQWLSDTASGGYSPTAHLVHPAVVEAGERWSEKGMLRKLVLQGGFPSSTCPDTTLMNPNKALDFAFRKWSVEEIDWNLDNYTPTACVTIVQHYLLAVNTEYWKGSCKRVPTRALIFTSVPKEALERIRNLPTKIGLPQPAAEWLQDVLFVGYGDNVSRIWGEHPPVDERLYARLRAELLVLQEHRILPMTMLWA
;
A
#
# COMPACT_ATOMS: atom_id res chain seq x y z
N MET A 1 -73.24 24.16 32.51
CA MET A 1 -72.72 22.82 32.84
C MET A 1 -71.42 22.67 32.07
N PHE A 2 -70.29 22.88 32.76
CA PHE A 2 -68.98 23.12 32.13
C PHE A 2 -68.22 21.81 31.91
N ILE A 3 -67.66 21.66 30.72
CA ILE A 3 -66.77 20.56 30.29
C ILE A 3 -65.33 20.95 30.69
N PRO A 4 -64.52 20.09 31.32
CA PRO A 4 -63.11 20.39 31.55
C PRO A 4 -62.27 20.08 30.30
N LEU A 5 -61.44 21.04 29.90
CA LEU A 5 -60.40 20.89 28.88
C LEU A 5 -59.32 19.90 29.35
N ALA A 6 -59.01 18.94 28.50
CA ALA A 6 -57.85 18.06 28.64
C ALA A 6 -56.55 18.84 28.37
N ALA A 7 -55.55 18.66 29.24
CA ALA A 7 -54.20 19.18 29.04
C ALA A 7 -53.46 18.38 27.94
N PRO A 8 -52.62 19.03 27.10
CA PRO A 8 -51.81 18.31 26.13
C PRO A 8 -50.59 17.67 26.81
N LEU A 9 -50.43 16.37 26.63
CA LEU A 9 -49.22 15.62 26.94
C LEU A 9 -48.07 16.13 26.06
N MET A 10 -47.13 16.87 26.65
CA MET A 10 -45.83 17.15 26.06
C MET A 10 -45.01 15.86 26.07
N LEU A 11 -44.88 15.23 24.91
CA LEU A 11 -43.98 14.11 24.67
C LEU A 11 -42.54 14.67 24.69
N THR A 12 -41.87 14.64 25.84
CA THR A 12 -40.43 14.92 25.90
C THR A 12 -39.70 13.72 25.29
N ALA A 13 -39.36 13.82 24.02
CA ALA A 13 -38.38 12.95 23.39
C ALA A 13 -37.03 13.17 24.11
N ALA A 14 -36.58 12.17 24.86
CA ALA A 14 -35.23 12.18 25.41
C ALA A 14 -34.24 12.16 24.24
N PRO A 15 -33.31 13.14 24.13
CA PRO A 15 -32.22 13.00 23.18
C PRO A 15 -31.38 11.79 23.63
N SER A 16 -31.23 10.80 22.76
CA SER A 16 -30.33 9.68 22.99
C SER A 16 -28.91 10.24 23.18
N SER A 17 -28.45 10.28 24.43
CA SER A 17 -27.13 10.80 24.83
C SER A 17 -26.02 9.79 24.56
N GLY A 18 -26.02 9.21 23.36
CA GLY A 18 -24.86 8.49 22.86
C GLY A 18 -23.82 9.49 22.39
N PRO A 19 -22.52 9.25 22.60
CA PRO A 19 -21.50 9.99 21.86
C PRO A 19 -21.82 9.89 20.36
N PRO A 20 -21.67 10.99 19.59
CA PRO A 20 -21.96 10.97 18.17
C PRO A 20 -21.17 9.82 17.52
N PRO A 21 -21.78 9.04 16.60
CA PRO A 21 -21.08 7.95 15.93
C PRO A 21 -19.85 8.53 15.25
N LEU A 22 -18.69 7.93 15.52
CA LEU A 22 -17.45 8.36 14.88
C LEU A 22 -17.54 8.21 13.36
N PRO A 23 -16.83 9.06 12.61
CA PRO A 23 -16.80 8.93 11.17
C PRO A 23 -16.13 7.60 10.78
N LYS A 24 -16.70 6.92 9.79
CA LYS A 24 -16.11 5.71 9.17
C LYS A 24 -14.72 5.96 8.55
N ASN A 25 -14.38 7.23 8.36
CA ASN A 25 -13.12 7.70 7.80
C ASN A 25 -12.47 8.65 8.82
N VAL A 26 -11.24 8.35 9.21
CA VAL A 26 -10.46 9.23 10.07
C VAL A 26 -9.19 9.62 9.34
N LYS A 27 -8.88 10.92 9.40
CA LYS A 27 -7.67 11.51 8.85
C LYS A 27 -6.91 12.19 9.99
N ILE A 28 -5.61 11.92 10.08
CA ILE A 28 -4.69 12.52 11.03
C ILE A 28 -3.84 13.54 10.28
N THR A 29 -4.05 14.80 10.59
CA THR A 29 -3.35 15.96 10.01
C THR A 29 -2.77 16.89 11.07
N SER A 30 -2.78 16.46 12.33
CA SER A 30 -2.24 17.22 13.45
C SER A 30 -1.90 16.31 14.63
N ILE A 31 -0.99 16.76 15.48
CA ILE A 31 -0.61 16.05 16.72
C ILE A 31 -1.83 15.90 17.64
N SER A 32 -2.70 16.92 17.71
CA SER A 32 -3.91 16.85 18.53
C SER A 32 -4.88 15.76 18.07
N GLU A 33 -5.00 15.52 16.76
CA GLU A 33 -5.77 14.39 16.23
C GLU A 33 -5.10 13.07 16.58
N TRP A 34 -3.79 12.95 16.40
CA TRP A 34 -3.04 11.75 16.80
C TRP A 34 -3.29 11.39 18.27
N GLN A 35 -3.16 12.36 19.18
CA GLN A 35 -3.43 12.19 20.59
C GLN A 35 -4.90 11.81 20.84
N TYR A 36 -5.86 12.50 20.22
CA TYR A 36 -7.28 12.21 20.42
C TYR A 36 -7.64 10.75 20.06
N TYR A 37 -7.08 10.22 18.98
CA TYR A 37 -7.37 8.88 18.49
C TYR A 37 -6.54 7.77 19.16
N PHE A 38 -5.23 8.00 19.34
CA PHE A 38 -4.27 6.94 19.66
C PHE A 38 -3.59 7.08 21.03
N ASN A 39 -3.85 8.14 21.81
CA ASN A 39 -3.26 8.30 23.14
C ASN A 39 -3.50 7.07 24.02
N TYR A 40 -2.47 6.64 24.78
CA TYR A 40 -2.50 5.44 25.62
C TYR A 40 -3.56 5.46 26.72
N ASN A 41 -3.87 6.63 27.27
CA ASN A 41 -4.75 6.77 28.43
C ASN A 41 -6.19 7.15 28.07
N TYR A 42 -6.39 7.82 26.92
CA TYR A 42 -7.71 8.39 26.57
C TYR A 42 -8.02 8.33 25.06
N GLY A 43 -7.20 7.65 24.27
CA GLY A 43 -7.42 7.53 22.83
C GLY A 43 -8.74 6.82 22.55
N VAL A 44 -9.57 7.40 21.68
CA VAL A 44 -10.91 6.85 21.39
C VAL A 44 -10.90 5.48 20.71
N PHE A 45 -9.77 5.07 20.14
CA PHE A 45 -9.58 3.74 19.56
C PHE A 45 -9.05 2.68 20.54
N ARG A 46 -8.78 3.06 21.78
CA ARG A 46 -8.37 2.12 22.82
C ARG A 46 -9.58 1.54 23.54
N ALA A 47 -9.41 0.32 24.07
CA ALA A 47 -10.35 -0.20 25.05
C ALA A 47 -10.40 0.74 26.27
N PRO A 48 -11.53 0.91 26.99
CA PRO A 48 -12.84 0.30 26.74
C PRO A 48 -13.68 1.06 25.70
N ALA A 49 -13.24 2.22 25.22
CA ALA A 49 -14.02 3.08 24.33
C ALA A 49 -14.39 2.37 23.01
N ASN A 50 -13.51 1.50 22.49
CA ASN A 50 -13.71 0.62 21.33
C ASN A 50 -14.31 1.26 20.06
N GLN A 51 -14.28 2.60 19.94
CA GLN A 51 -14.93 3.34 18.86
C GLN A 51 -14.28 3.09 17.49
N GLY A 52 -13.06 2.53 17.48
CA GLY A 52 -12.38 2.08 16.27
C GLY A 52 -12.99 0.83 15.62
N ALA A 53 -13.97 0.19 16.27
CA ALA A 53 -14.68 -0.99 15.77
C ALA A 53 -15.32 -0.79 14.38
N GLU A 54 -15.78 0.44 14.12
CA GLU A 54 -16.52 0.80 12.89
C GLU A 54 -15.67 1.61 11.90
N LEU A 55 -14.37 1.81 12.19
CA LEU A 55 -13.48 2.54 11.30
C LEU A 55 -13.15 1.68 10.07
N GLU A 56 -13.46 2.19 8.89
CA GLU A 56 -13.22 1.51 7.60
C GLU A 56 -11.99 2.09 6.88
N ARG A 57 -11.72 3.38 7.03
CA ARG A 57 -10.60 4.08 6.40
C ARG A 57 -9.80 4.90 7.42
N LEU A 58 -8.49 4.69 7.41
CA LEU A 58 -7.54 5.40 8.25
C LEU A 58 -6.49 6.07 7.37
N ASP A 59 -6.36 7.39 7.48
CA ASP A 59 -5.42 8.21 6.74
C ASP A 59 -4.50 8.94 7.73
N ILE A 60 -3.22 8.60 7.74
CA ILE A 60 -2.25 9.10 8.72
C ILE A 60 -1.18 9.86 7.97
N ASP A 61 -1.06 11.16 8.24
CA ASP A 61 0.18 11.87 7.97
C ASP A 61 1.16 11.60 9.11
N ILE A 62 2.23 10.88 8.77
CA ILE A 62 3.19 10.35 9.73
C ILE A 62 4.04 11.45 10.38
N THR A 63 4.03 12.67 9.82
CA THR A 63 4.66 13.86 10.42
C THR A 63 4.05 14.17 11.79
N TYR A 64 2.79 13.79 12.00
CA TYR A 64 2.03 14.06 13.23
C TYR A 64 1.95 12.88 14.20
N VAL A 65 2.66 11.78 13.92
CA VAL A 65 2.82 10.70 14.89
C VAL A 65 3.68 11.24 16.02
N GLU A 66 3.17 11.16 17.26
CA GLU A 66 3.85 11.71 18.43
C GLU A 66 4.08 10.62 19.48
N PRO A 67 5.32 10.49 20.01
CA PRO A 67 5.59 9.60 21.11
C PRO A 67 4.85 10.00 22.39
N GLN A 68 4.46 9.01 23.18
CA GLN A 68 3.75 9.21 24.43
C GLN A 68 4.71 9.17 25.63
N ALA A 69 4.29 9.75 26.75
CA ALA A 69 5.09 9.77 27.97
C ALA A 69 5.42 8.33 28.44
N PRO A 70 6.66 8.07 28.87
CA PRO A 70 7.08 6.76 29.33
C PRO A 70 6.22 6.30 30.53
N GLY A 71 5.76 5.05 30.49
CA GLY A 71 4.98 4.43 31.57
C GLY A 71 3.46 4.50 31.44
N ALA A 72 2.93 5.02 30.33
CA ALA A 72 1.49 4.97 30.07
C ALA A 72 1.00 3.53 29.79
N SER A 73 -0.19 3.21 30.29
CA SER A 73 -0.80 1.89 30.13
C SER A 73 -1.15 1.65 28.67
N LYS A 74 -0.57 0.62 28.05
CA LYS A 74 -0.86 0.24 26.66
C LYS A 74 -2.17 -0.55 26.60
N GLU A 75 -3.30 0.13 26.76
CA GLU A 75 -4.59 -0.48 26.46
C GLU A 75 -4.64 -0.85 24.97
N PRO A 76 -5.18 -2.02 24.59
CA PRO A 76 -5.12 -2.49 23.22
C PRO A 76 -5.90 -1.57 22.27
N LEU A 77 -5.31 -1.31 21.10
CA LEU A 77 -6.01 -0.67 19.99
C LEU A 77 -7.04 -1.61 19.40
N PHE A 78 -8.22 -1.07 19.06
CA PHE A 78 -9.31 -1.84 18.47
C PHE A 78 -9.67 -1.27 17.09
N LEU A 79 -9.03 -1.80 16.04
CA LEU A 79 -9.19 -1.36 14.64
C LEU A 79 -9.53 -2.53 13.68
N PRO A 80 -10.52 -3.39 13.99
CA PRO A 80 -10.73 -4.65 13.27
C PRO A 80 -11.24 -4.47 11.83
N LYS A 81 -11.85 -3.34 11.48
CA LYS A 81 -12.52 -3.11 10.19
C LYS A 81 -11.78 -2.18 9.23
N VAL A 82 -10.58 -1.71 9.60
CA VAL A 82 -9.81 -0.81 8.74
C VAL A 82 -9.40 -1.55 7.47
N ALA A 83 -10.12 -1.28 6.39
CA ALA A 83 -9.94 -1.90 5.09
C ALA A 83 -9.02 -1.06 4.19
N VAL A 84 -9.01 0.26 4.37
CA VAL A 84 -8.14 1.19 3.62
C VAL A 84 -7.23 1.91 4.60
N LEU A 85 -5.93 1.70 4.47
CA LEU A 85 -4.90 2.44 5.20
C LEU A 85 -4.15 3.35 4.23
N ILE A 86 -4.03 4.62 4.59
CA ILE A 86 -3.28 5.63 3.83
C ILE A 86 -2.22 6.18 4.76
N LEU A 87 -0.97 6.12 4.34
CA LEU A 87 0.13 6.80 4.99
C LEU A 87 0.62 7.92 4.09
N ARG A 88 0.76 9.11 4.67
CA ARG A 88 1.28 10.32 4.02
C ARG A 88 2.55 10.79 4.70
N GLY A 89 3.40 11.49 3.95
CA GLY A 89 4.66 12.03 4.46
C GLY A 89 5.76 10.96 4.49
N GLY A 90 7.01 11.28 4.76
CA GLY A 90 7.58 12.55 5.21
C GLY A 90 9.10 12.42 5.26
N ASP A 91 9.79 13.52 5.04
CA ASP A 91 11.25 13.56 4.85
C ASP A 91 12.09 13.29 6.11
N MET A 92 11.41 12.98 7.22
CA MET A 92 11.92 12.98 8.59
C MET A 92 11.69 11.64 9.31
N ILE A 93 11.23 10.61 8.59
CA ILE A 93 10.86 9.32 9.17
C ILE A 93 12.08 8.56 9.73
N ASP A 94 13.25 8.76 9.15
CA ASP A 94 14.44 7.96 9.49
C ASP A 94 15.11 8.39 10.81
N ASP A 95 14.73 9.53 11.40
CA ASP A 95 15.44 10.12 12.54
C ASP A 95 14.77 9.88 13.91
N ASP A 96 13.60 9.24 13.97
CA ASP A 96 12.80 9.12 15.20
C ASP A 96 12.22 7.70 15.39
N ASP A 97 13.08 6.76 15.82
CA ASP A 97 12.71 5.36 16.12
C ASP A 97 11.53 5.26 17.09
N GLU A 98 11.46 6.18 18.07
CA GLU A 98 10.41 6.18 19.09
C GLU A 98 9.05 6.41 18.45
N ARG A 99 8.94 7.43 17.59
CA ARG A 99 7.74 7.69 16.79
C ARG A 99 7.31 6.47 15.96
N MET A 100 8.28 5.77 15.39
CA MET A 100 8.01 4.62 14.53
C MET A 100 7.53 3.39 15.30
N ASP A 101 7.94 3.21 16.56
CA ASP A 101 7.37 2.20 17.45
C ASP A 101 5.88 2.44 17.71
N TYR A 102 5.47 3.71 17.86
CA TYR A 102 4.04 4.05 18.03
C TYR A 102 3.24 3.83 16.74
N LEU A 103 3.83 4.14 15.58
CA LEU A 103 3.18 3.80 14.31
C LEU A 103 3.07 2.29 14.15
N ALA A 104 4.12 1.53 14.48
CA ALA A 104 4.13 0.07 14.37
C ALA A 104 2.98 -0.59 15.16
N GLU A 105 2.66 -0.09 16.35
CA GLU A 105 1.51 -0.52 17.14
C GLU A 105 0.17 -0.35 16.39
N VAL A 106 -0.01 0.78 15.71
CA VAL A 106 -1.20 1.02 14.88
C VAL A 106 -1.23 0.06 13.69
N LEU A 107 -0.08 -0.15 13.05
CA LEU A 107 0.05 -1.08 11.92
C LEU A 107 -0.22 -2.54 12.31
N GLU A 108 0.05 -2.91 13.56
CA GLU A 108 -0.30 -4.23 14.13
C GLU A 108 -1.79 -4.40 14.36
N ALA A 109 -2.48 -3.33 14.73
CA ALA A 109 -3.89 -3.34 15.03
C ALA A 109 -4.78 -3.39 13.76
N VAL A 110 -4.25 -2.96 12.60
CA VAL A 110 -5.00 -2.92 11.34
C VAL A 110 -4.78 -4.14 10.44
N ARG A 111 -5.76 -4.38 9.56
CA ARG A 111 -5.72 -5.46 8.56
C ARG A 111 -6.24 -4.94 7.21
N PRO A 112 -5.49 -4.05 6.54
CA PRO A 112 -5.96 -3.39 5.34
C PRO A 112 -6.09 -4.36 4.16
N LEU A 113 -7.15 -4.17 3.37
CA LEU A 113 -7.29 -4.74 2.02
C LEU A 113 -6.59 -3.86 0.99
N GLU A 114 -6.50 -2.56 1.26
CA GLU A 114 -5.84 -1.57 0.42
C GLU A 114 -4.89 -0.72 1.26
N PHE A 115 -3.66 -0.59 0.78
CA PHE A 115 -2.64 0.28 1.37
C PHE A 115 -2.22 1.34 0.35
N GLN A 116 -2.23 2.60 0.77
CA GLN A 116 -1.80 3.72 -0.05
C GLN A 116 -0.61 4.41 0.62
N TRP A 117 0.51 4.51 -0.09
CA TRP A 117 1.65 5.32 0.30
C TRP A 117 1.70 6.57 -0.56
N LEU A 118 1.41 7.71 0.03
CA LEU A 118 1.27 8.98 -0.67
C LEU A 118 2.31 9.99 -0.19
N SER A 119 2.96 10.67 -1.13
CA SER A 119 3.81 11.83 -0.86
C SER A 119 2.97 12.97 -0.28
N ASP A 120 3.55 13.75 0.63
CA ASP A 120 2.87 14.92 1.18
C ASP A 120 2.58 15.94 0.06
N THR A 121 1.29 16.18 -0.19
CA THR A 121 0.82 17.14 -1.19
C THR A 121 0.81 18.58 -0.69
N ALA A 122 0.98 18.81 0.62
CA ALA A 122 0.77 20.13 1.23
C ALA A 122 1.86 21.14 0.91
N SER A 123 3.09 20.70 0.62
CA SER A 123 4.23 21.59 0.40
C SER A 123 4.40 22.07 -1.05
N GLY A 124 3.63 21.55 -2.01
CA GLY A 124 3.68 21.97 -3.42
C GLY A 124 5.05 21.81 -4.10
N GLY A 125 6.02 21.24 -3.39
CA GLY A 125 7.39 21.01 -3.81
C GLY A 125 7.70 19.54 -3.66
N TYR A 126 8.36 18.99 -4.67
CA TYR A 126 8.98 17.68 -4.60
C TYR A 126 9.91 17.64 -3.38
N SER A 127 9.59 16.81 -2.39
CA SER A 127 10.51 16.60 -1.30
C SER A 127 11.39 15.37 -1.56
N PRO A 128 12.73 15.55 -1.61
CA PRO A 128 13.68 14.53 -2.02
C PRO A 128 13.94 13.46 -0.95
N THR A 129 13.11 13.36 0.10
CA THR A 129 13.34 12.46 1.24
C THR A 129 12.11 11.61 1.61
N ALA A 130 10.98 11.75 0.89
CA ALA A 130 9.88 10.76 0.86
C ALA A 130 10.30 9.39 0.23
N HIS A 131 11.60 9.13 0.13
CA HIS A 131 12.27 8.05 -0.57
C HIS A 131 12.63 6.86 0.33
N LEU A 132 12.45 6.99 1.66
CA LEU A 132 12.74 5.95 2.63
C LEU A 132 11.45 5.58 3.38
N VAL A 133 10.97 4.37 3.08
CA VAL A 133 9.90 3.75 3.86
C VAL A 133 10.54 3.07 5.06
N HIS A 134 10.12 3.44 6.26
CA HIS A 134 10.66 2.88 7.49
C HIS A 134 10.51 1.34 7.54
N PRO A 135 11.49 0.60 8.10
CA PRO A 135 11.41 -0.85 8.32
C PRO A 135 10.09 -1.32 8.95
N ALA A 136 9.55 -0.59 9.91
CA ALA A 136 8.27 -0.92 10.56
C ALA A 136 7.09 -1.03 9.57
N VAL A 137 7.04 -0.15 8.56
CA VAL A 137 6.01 -0.19 7.51
C VAL A 137 6.26 -1.39 6.59
N VAL A 138 7.52 -1.69 6.29
CA VAL A 138 7.92 -2.87 5.51
C VAL A 138 7.46 -4.16 6.17
N GLU A 139 7.76 -4.31 7.46
CA GLU A 139 7.37 -5.47 8.27
C GLU A 139 5.86 -5.61 8.40
N ALA A 140 5.13 -4.51 8.54
CA ALA A 140 3.67 -4.52 8.55
C ALA A 140 3.10 -5.07 7.23
N GLY A 141 3.57 -4.56 6.09
CA GLY A 141 3.10 -5.04 4.79
C GLY A 141 3.50 -6.48 4.47
N GLU A 142 4.68 -6.93 4.92
CA GLU A 142 5.06 -8.35 4.85
C GLU A 142 4.07 -9.23 5.59
N ARG A 143 3.66 -8.84 6.81
CA ARG A 143 2.66 -9.56 7.61
C ARG A 143 1.27 -9.56 6.96
N TRP A 144 0.82 -8.45 6.38
CA TRP A 144 -0.47 -8.38 5.69
C TRP A 144 -0.48 -9.25 4.42
N SER A 145 0.63 -9.23 3.70
CA SER A 145 0.90 -10.03 2.51
C SER A 145 0.92 -11.54 2.82
N GLU A 146 1.66 -11.96 3.84
CA GLU A 146 1.71 -13.37 4.29
C GLU A 146 0.34 -13.93 4.67
N LYS A 147 -0.52 -13.08 5.24
CA LYS A 147 -1.88 -13.44 5.62
C LYS A 147 -2.87 -13.39 4.46
N GLY A 148 -2.43 -13.01 3.25
CA GLY A 148 -3.27 -12.86 2.06
C GLY A 148 -4.34 -11.78 2.20
N MET A 149 -4.08 -10.75 3.02
CA MET A 149 -5.05 -9.68 3.32
C MET A 149 -4.93 -8.54 2.32
N LEU A 150 -3.70 -8.17 1.95
CA LEU A 150 -3.46 -7.02 1.09
C LEU A 150 -3.78 -7.34 -0.37
N ARG A 151 -4.79 -6.68 -0.92
CA ARG A 151 -5.23 -6.84 -2.32
C ARG A 151 -4.70 -5.73 -3.22
N LYS A 152 -4.71 -4.48 -2.74
CA LYS A 152 -4.33 -3.32 -3.55
C LYS A 152 -3.25 -2.50 -2.87
N LEU A 153 -2.25 -2.11 -3.66
CA LEU A 153 -1.19 -1.21 -3.28
C LEU A 153 -1.24 0.03 -4.16
N VAL A 154 -1.35 1.21 -3.57
CA VAL A 154 -1.27 2.50 -4.29
C VAL A 154 0.00 3.22 -3.87
N LEU A 155 0.79 3.65 -4.85
CA LEU A 155 2.06 4.34 -4.64
C LEU A 155 2.03 5.69 -5.36
N GLN A 156 2.24 6.78 -4.63
CA GLN A 156 2.38 8.12 -5.18
C GLN A 156 3.57 8.79 -4.50
N GLY A 157 4.67 9.01 -5.22
CA GLY A 157 5.90 9.57 -4.64
C GLY A 157 7.15 8.78 -5.03
N GLY A 158 8.32 9.35 -4.77
CA GLY A 158 9.63 8.99 -5.32
C GLY A 158 10.28 7.70 -4.79
N PHE A 159 10.80 6.87 -5.70
CA PHE A 159 11.96 5.99 -5.51
C PHE A 159 13.14 6.61 -6.28
N PRO A 160 14.37 6.54 -5.74
CA PRO A 160 15.46 7.47 -6.05
C PRO A 160 15.71 7.69 -7.56
N SER A 161 15.70 8.97 -7.94
CA SER A 161 16.40 9.46 -9.14
C SER A 161 17.91 9.40 -8.88
N SER A 162 18.67 9.01 -9.89
CA SER A 162 20.15 8.91 -9.90
C SER A 162 20.88 10.27 -9.78
N THR A 163 20.30 11.24 -9.10
CA THR A 163 20.80 12.61 -8.94
C THR A 163 20.88 13.05 -7.49
N CYS A 164 20.82 12.13 -6.52
CA CYS A 164 21.21 12.43 -5.14
C CYS A 164 22.75 12.58 -5.08
N PRO A 165 23.31 13.74 -4.66
CA PRO A 165 24.75 14.00 -4.72
C PRO A 165 25.61 13.14 -3.78
N ASP A 166 25.02 12.39 -2.84
CA ASP A 166 25.76 11.51 -1.92
C ASP A 166 25.57 10.03 -2.27
N THR A 167 26.43 9.56 -3.19
CA THR A 167 26.50 8.18 -3.69
C THR A 167 27.02 7.14 -2.69
N THR A 168 27.07 7.43 -1.39
CA THR A 168 27.72 6.55 -0.41
C THR A 168 26.79 5.87 0.59
N LEU A 169 25.49 6.21 0.67
CA LEU A 169 24.63 5.63 1.71
C LEU A 169 23.21 5.19 1.32
N MET A 170 22.76 5.32 0.07
CA MET A 170 21.42 4.85 -0.31
C MET A 170 21.48 3.85 -1.46
N ASN A 171 21.15 2.60 -1.15
CA ASN A 171 20.99 1.55 -2.13
C ASN A 171 19.58 1.69 -2.73
N PRO A 172 19.39 2.21 -3.97
CA PRO A 172 18.08 2.33 -4.64
C PRO A 172 17.32 0.99 -4.70
N ASN A 173 18.05 -0.12 -4.54
CA ASN A 173 17.48 -1.44 -4.42
C ASN A 173 16.59 -1.62 -3.17
N LYS A 174 16.87 -1.02 -2.00
CA LYS A 174 16.09 -1.32 -0.77
C LYS A 174 14.64 -0.85 -0.82
N ALA A 175 14.40 0.28 -1.45
CA ALA A 175 13.08 0.87 -1.56
C ALA A 175 12.29 0.20 -2.72
N LEU A 176 12.94 -0.09 -3.86
CA LEU A 176 12.29 -0.90 -4.91
C LEU A 176 12.08 -2.36 -4.49
N ASP A 177 12.91 -2.89 -3.58
CA ASP A 177 12.70 -4.18 -2.91
C ASP A 177 11.41 -4.16 -2.07
N PHE A 178 11.08 -3.03 -1.42
CA PHE A 178 9.86 -2.84 -0.64
C PHE A 178 8.60 -2.98 -1.49
N ALA A 179 8.52 -2.35 -2.66
CA ALA A 179 7.32 -2.41 -3.50
C ALA A 179 7.12 -3.77 -4.19
N PHE A 180 8.21 -4.51 -4.45
CA PHE A 180 8.18 -5.54 -5.49
C PHE A 180 8.69 -6.93 -5.09
N ARG A 181 9.51 -7.06 -4.05
CA ARG A 181 10.09 -8.37 -3.69
C ARG A 181 9.32 -9.14 -2.62
N LYS A 182 8.62 -8.44 -1.72
CA LYS A 182 8.13 -9.09 -0.49
C LYS A 182 6.61 -9.05 -0.31
N TRP A 183 5.94 -8.07 -0.89
CA TRP A 183 4.48 -7.95 -0.77
C TRP A 183 3.81 -8.66 -1.95
N SER A 184 2.95 -9.63 -1.65
CA SER A 184 2.01 -10.16 -2.64
C SER A 184 0.73 -9.36 -2.56
N VAL A 185 0.43 -8.69 -3.66
CA VAL A 185 -0.82 -7.95 -3.84
C VAL A 185 -1.42 -8.33 -5.19
N GLU A 186 -2.73 -8.23 -5.28
CA GLU A 186 -3.45 -8.46 -6.53
C GLU A 186 -3.29 -7.30 -7.50
N GLU A 187 -3.26 -6.06 -7.01
CA GLU A 187 -3.19 -4.86 -7.82
C GLU A 187 -2.14 -3.88 -7.27
N ILE A 188 -1.33 -3.33 -8.18
CA ILE A 188 -0.43 -2.21 -7.90
C ILE A 188 -0.83 -1.05 -8.81
N ASP A 189 -1.12 0.09 -8.20
CA ASP A 189 -1.34 1.36 -8.88
C ASP A 189 -0.22 2.32 -8.49
N TRP A 190 0.59 2.71 -9.46
CA TRP A 190 1.75 3.56 -9.23
C TRP A 190 1.64 4.83 -10.06
N ASN A 191 1.42 5.94 -9.37
CA ASN A 191 1.43 7.27 -9.95
C ASN A 191 2.85 7.83 -10.10
N LEU A 192 3.23 8.13 -11.34
CA LEU A 192 4.53 8.69 -11.71
C LEU A 192 4.52 10.21 -11.99
N ASP A 193 3.51 10.96 -11.52
CA ASP A 193 3.25 12.39 -11.80
C ASP A 193 4.43 13.34 -11.59
N ASN A 194 5.44 12.97 -10.81
CA ASN A 194 6.57 13.82 -10.46
C ASN A 194 7.94 13.23 -10.84
N TYR A 195 7.96 12.21 -11.70
CA TYR A 195 9.19 11.54 -12.09
C TYR A 195 9.75 12.05 -13.41
N THR A 196 11.08 12.12 -13.48
CA THR A 196 11.76 12.32 -14.77
C THR A 196 11.55 11.09 -15.66
N PRO A 197 11.54 11.24 -17.00
CA PRO A 197 11.41 10.10 -17.90
C PRO A 197 12.44 8.99 -17.64
N THR A 198 13.66 9.35 -17.24
CA THR A 198 14.70 8.37 -16.87
C THR A 198 14.34 7.62 -15.60
N ALA A 199 13.81 8.30 -14.57
CA ALA A 199 13.39 7.65 -13.34
C ALA A 199 12.22 6.68 -13.59
N CYS A 200 11.24 7.04 -14.43
CA CYS A 200 10.16 6.14 -14.83
C CYS A 200 10.70 4.85 -15.45
N VAL A 201 11.66 4.96 -16.38
CA VAL A 201 12.29 3.79 -17.02
C VAL A 201 13.03 2.93 -15.99
N THR A 202 13.77 3.54 -15.08
CA THR A 202 14.50 2.84 -14.02
C THR A 202 13.55 2.06 -13.11
N ILE A 203 12.45 2.67 -12.67
CA ILE A 203 11.43 2.02 -11.82
C ILE A 203 10.86 0.79 -12.52
N VAL A 204 10.39 0.95 -13.76
CA VAL A 204 9.82 -0.16 -14.52
C VAL A 204 10.87 -1.24 -14.78
N GLN A 205 12.12 -0.87 -15.09
CA GLN A 205 13.20 -1.83 -15.27
C GLN A 205 13.46 -2.64 -13.98
N HIS A 206 13.53 -1.99 -12.83
CA HIS A 206 13.71 -2.68 -11.55
C HIS A 206 12.55 -3.62 -11.24
N TYR A 207 11.31 -3.20 -11.52
CA TYR A 207 10.16 -4.08 -11.40
C TYR A 207 10.30 -5.33 -12.26
N LEU A 208 10.58 -5.15 -13.55
CA LEU A 208 10.73 -6.26 -14.49
C LEU A 208 11.90 -7.18 -14.10
N LEU A 209 12.98 -6.63 -13.55
CA LEU A 209 14.09 -7.42 -13.02
C LEU A 209 13.68 -8.23 -11.79
N ALA A 210 12.96 -7.63 -10.84
CA ALA A 210 12.43 -8.34 -9.66
C ALA A 210 11.52 -9.49 -10.09
N VAL A 211 10.59 -9.22 -11.01
CA VAL A 211 9.72 -10.23 -11.63
C VAL A 211 10.56 -11.35 -12.28
N ASN A 212 11.57 -11.00 -13.08
CA ASN A 212 12.44 -11.96 -13.76
C ASN A 212 13.27 -12.82 -12.79
N THR A 213 13.76 -12.24 -11.69
CA THR A 213 14.64 -12.95 -10.76
C THR A 213 13.91 -13.85 -9.79
N GLU A 214 12.72 -13.48 -9.34
CA GLU A 214 12.03 -14.20 -8.29
C GLU A 214 11.02 -15.18 -8.87
N TYR A 215 10.15 -14.69 -9.77
CA TYR A 215 8.98 -15.46 -10.20
C TYR A 215 9.34 -16.53 -11.22
N TRP A 216 10.27 -16.22 -12.14
CA TRP A 216 10.57 -17.11 -13.28
C TRP A 216 11.81 -17.97 -13.10
N LYS A 217 12.54 -17.79 -11.99
CA LYS A 217 13.69 -18.63 -11.62
C LYS A 217 13.38 -19.60 -10.47
N GLY A 218 12.10 -19.80 -10.16
CA GLY A 218 11.61 -20.80 -9.21
C GLY A 218 11.94 -20.56 -7.74
N SER A 219 12.31 -19.33 -7.37
CA SER A 219 12.55 -18.93 -5.98
C SER A 219 11.34 -18.26 -5.32
N CYS A 220 10.34 -17.84 -6.10
CA CYS A 220 9.15 -17.17 -5.57
C CYS A 220 8.10 -18.17 -5.07
N LYS A 221 7.55 -17.90 -3.89
CA LYS A 221 6.45 -18.68 -3.28
C LYS A 221 5.06 -18.22 -3.70
N ARG A 222 4.95 -17.23 -4.59
CA ARG A 222 3.73 -16.42 -4.75
C ARG A 222 3.45 -16.06 -6.21
N VAL A 223 2.17 -15.90 -6.51
CA VAL A 223 1.65 -15.54 -7.84
C VAL A 223 1.95 -14.06 -8.15
N PRO A 224 2.37 -13.71 -9.38
CA PRO A 224 2.60 -12.32 -9.77
C PRO A 224 1.33 -11.46 -9.65
N THR A 225 1.51 -10.16 -9.42
CA THR A 225 0.43 -9.16 -9.37
C THR A 225 -0.51 -9.32 -10.56
N ARG A 226 -1.83 -9.29 -10.31
CA ARG A 226 -2.86 -9.49 -11.35
C ARG A 226 -2.98 -8.29 -12.26
N ALA A 227 -2.80 -7.08 -11.72
CA ALA A 227 -2.86 -5.84 -12.47
C ALA A 227 -1.77 -4.89 -11.96
N LEU A 228 -0.97 -4.38 -12.89
CA LEU A 228 0.01 -3.34 -12.61
C LEU A 228 -0.32 -2.14 -13.47
N ILE A 229 -0.50 -1.00 -12.82
CA ILE A 229 -0.91 0.23 -13.46
C ILE A 229 0.16 1.28 -13.16
N PHE A 230 0.82 1.78 -14.19
CA PHE A 230 1.66 2.97 -14.09
C PHE A 230 0.91 4.15 -14.68
N THR A 231 0.57 5.15 -13.88
CA THR A 231 -0.05 6.36 -14.40
C THR A 231 0.99 7.46 -14.62
N SER A 232 0.62 8.42 -15.46
CA SER A 232 1.36 9.66 -15.66
C SER A 232 2.74 9.49 -16.28
N VAL A 233 2.88 8.48 -17.15
CA VAL A 233 4.16 8.16 -17.79
C VAL A 233 4.47 9.15 -18.93
N PRO A 234 5.62 9.86 -18.92
CA PRO A 234 6.01 10.74 -20.01
C PRO A 234 6.22 9.98 -21.32
N LYS A 235 5.90 10.61 -22.47
CA LYS A 235 6.04 9.99 -23.79
C LYS A 235 7.48 9.54 -24.08
N GLU A 236 8.48 10.29 -23.62
CA GLU A 236 9.89 9.91 -23.82
C GLU A 236 10.28 8.64 -23.04
N ALA A 237 9.63 8.38 -21.91
CA ALA A 237 9.84 7.17 -21.13
C ALA A 237 9.21 5.94 -21.83
N LEU A 238 8.03 6.10 -22.43
CA LEU A 238 7.28 4.99 -23.04
C LEU A 238 8.09 4.24 -24.11
N GLU A 239 8.78 4.95 -25.01
CA GLU A 239 9.62 4.31 -26.04
C GLU A 239 10.79 3.52 -25.45
N ARG A 240 11.36 4.01 -24.35
CA ARG A 240 12.42 3.31 -23.62
C ARG A 240 11.87 2.08 -22.90
N ILE A 241 10.71 2.21 -22.25
CA ILE A 241 10.03 1.13 -21.53
C ILE A 241 9.61 0.00 -22.48
N ARG A 242 9.10 0.33 -23.67
CA ARG A 242 8.70 -0.66 -24.69
C ARG A 242 9.79 -1.69 -24.99
N ASN A 243 11.05 -1.25 -25.00
CA ASN A 243 12.21 -2.08 -25.32
C ASN A 243 12.81 -2.84 -24.10
N LEU A 244 12.31 -2.60 -22.88
CA LEU A 244 12.87 -3.20 -21.66
C LEU A 244 12.79 -4.73 -21.62
N PRO A 245 11.66 -5.40 -21.99
CA PRO A 245 11.57 -6.85 -21.87
C PRO A 245 12.65 -7.60 -22.65
N THR A 246 12.91 -7.15 -23.88
CA THR A 246 13.96 -7.69 -24.75
C THR A 246 15.36 -7.44 -24.17
N LYS A 247 15.60 -6.23 -23.62
CA LYS A 247 16.90 -5.88 -23.01
C LYS A 247 17.20 -6.69 -21.75
N ILE A 248 16.17 -6.98 -20.94
CA ILE A 248 16.29 -7.74 -19.70
C ILE A 248 16.36 -9.25 -19.97
N GLY A 249 15.96 -9.70 -21.16
CA GLY A 249 15.89 -11.11 -21.51
C GLY A 249 14.78 -11.83 -20.75
N LEU A 250 13.59 -11.23 -20.68
CA LEU A 250 12.44 -11.87 -20.05
C LEU A 250 12.03 -13.16 -20.80
N PRO A 251 11.78 -14.27 -20.09
CA PRO A 251 11.34 -15.50 -20.72
C PRO A 251 9.92 -15.34 -21.30
N GLN A 252 9.57 -16.16 -22.29
CA GLN A 252 8.30 -16.05 -22.99
C GLN A 252 7.06 -16.03 -22.07
N PRO A 253 6.93 -16.89 -21.03
CA PRO A 253 5.80 -16.82 -20.10
C PRO A 253 5.69 -15.48 -19.36
N ALA A 254 6.83 -14.84 -19.06
CA ALA A 254 6.86 -13.52 -18.44
C ALA A 254 6.41 -12.43 -19.42
N ALA A 255 6.83 -12.53 -20.67
CA ALA A 255 6.42 -11.62 -21.73
C ALA A 255 4.90 -11.72 -22.01
N GLU A 256 4.32 -12.92 -21.92
CA GLU A 256 2.87 -13.14 -22.00
C GLU A 256 2.14 -12.46 -20.84
N TRP A 257 2.65 -12.59 -19.60
CA TRP A 257 2.07 -11.90 -18.43
C TRP A 257 2.12 -10.36 -18.54
N LEU A 258 3.16 -9.79 -19.16
CA LEU A 258 3.28 -8.34 -19.34
C LEU A 258 2.13 -7.70 -20.12
N GLN A 259 1.35 -8.50 -20.84
CA GLN A 259 0.15 -8.02 -21.51
C GLN A 259 -0.87 -7.44 -20.53
N ASP A 260 -0.88 -7.84 -19.27
CA ASP A 260 -1.78 -7.31 -18.24
C ASP A 260 -1.23 -6.10 -17.48
N VAL A 261 -0.01 -5.63 -17.83
CA VAL A 261 0.54 -4.37 -17.33
C VAL A 261 -0.01 -3.19 -18.15
N LEU A 262 -0.58 -2.23 -17.44
CA LEU A 262 -1.18 -1.02 -17.99
C LEU A 262 -0.28 0.18 -17.74
N PHE A 263 -0.14 1.02 -18.76
CA PHE A 263 0.52 2.31 -18.67
C PHE A 263 -0.50 3.35 -19.10
N VAL A 264 -0.69 4.40 -18.32
CA VAL A 264 -1.57 5.53 -18.62
C VAL A 264 -0.68 6.77 -18.75
N GLY A 265 -0.72 7.46 -19.88
CA GLY A 265 0.09 8.65 -20.15
C GLY A 265 -0.69 9.95 -19.96
N TYR A 266 0.04 11.08 -19.87
CA TYR A 266 -0.53 12.43 -19.84
C TYR A 266 -1.18 12.80 -21.19
N GLY A 267 -2.46 13.19 -21.17
CA GLY A 267 -3.13 13.84 -22.31
C GLY A 267 -3.81 12.90 -23.33
N ASP A 268 -4.48 11.87 -22.82
CA ASP A 268 -5.29 10.89 -23.55
C ASP A 268 -4.54 9.88 -24.43
N ASN A 269 -4.78 8.61 -24.08
CA ASN A 269 -4.26 7.36 -24.65
C ASN A 269 -2.84 6.97 -24.23
N VAL A 270 -2.73 6.16 -23.17
CA VAL A 270 -1.84 5.01 -23.25
C VAL A 270 -2.62 3.77 -22.82
N SER A 271 -2.63 2.79 -23.72
CA SER A 271 -3.12 1.42 -23.55
C SER A 271 -1.90 0.53 -23.79
N ARG A 272 -1.74 -0.53 -22.99
CA ARG A 272 -0.77 -1.63 -23.09
C ARG A 272 0.38 -1.40 -24.08
N ILE A 273 1.57 -1.09 -23.57
CA ILE A 273 2.76 -0.83 -24.41
C ILE A 273 3.40 -2.10 -25.00
N TRP A 274 3.03 -3.28 -24.47
CA TRP A 274 3.57 -4.59 -24.85
C TRP A 274 2.46 -5.49 -25.39
N GLY A 275 2.66 -6.00 -26.60
CA GLY A 275 1.77 -6.96 -27.25
C GLY A 275 0.52 -6.36 -27.90
N GLU A 276 -0.10 -7.14 -28.80
CA GLU A 276 -1.44 -6.88 -29.31
C GLU A 276 -2.49 -7.32 -28.28
N HIS A 277 -3.69 -6.74 -28.30
CA HIS A 277 -4.78 -7.09 -27.39
C HIS A 277 -5.28 -8.52 -27.67
N PRO A 278 -4.91 -9.54 -26.87
CA PRO A 278 -5.51 -10.85 -27.02
C PRO A 278 -6.95 -10.78 -26.49
N PRO A 279 -7.83 -11.67 -26.96
CA PRO A 279 -9.13 -11.89 -26.35
C PRO A 279 -9.03 -12.07 -24.82
N VAL A 280 -10.07 -11.68 -24.08
CA VAL A 280 -10.16 -11.84 -22.61
C VAL A 280 -9.77 -13.26 -22.17
N ASP A 281 -10.21 -14.26 -22.94
CA ASP A 281 -10.01 -15.67 -22.61
C ASP A 281 -8.55 -16.12 -22.74
N GLU A 282 -7.83 -15.63 -23.76
CA GLU A 282 -6.40 -15.91 -23.95
C GLU A 282 -5.55 -15.28 -22.84
N ARG A 283 -5.96 -14.10 -22.36
CA ARG A 283 -5.33 -13.43 -21.21
C ARG A 283 -5.51 -14.23 -19.93
N LEU A 284 -6.74 -14.65 -19.65
CA LEU A 284 -7.03 -15.49 -18.49
C LEU A 284 -6.25 -16.81 -18.57
N TYR A 285 -6.13 -17.39 -19.76
CA TYR A 285 -5.37 -18.62 -19.98
C TYR A 285 -3.86 -18.45 -19.78
N ALA A 286 -3.25 -17.41 -20.36
CA ALA A 286 -1.83 -17.09 -20.16
C ALA A 286 -1.52 -16.87 -18.68
N ARG A 287 -2.44 -16.21 -17.98
CA ARG A 287 -2.34 -16.00 -16.54
C ARG A 287 -2.49 -17.29 -15.74
N LEU A 288 -3.52 -18.10 -15.99
CA LEU A 288 -3.69 -19.40 -15.33
C LEU A 288 -2.48 -20.30 -15.58
N ARG A 289 -1.86 -20.23 -16.76
CA ARG A 289 -0.63 -20.94 -17.09
C ARG A 289 0.55 -20.45 -16.25
N ALA A 290 0.72 -19.13 -16.09
CA ALA A 290 1.72 -18.56 -15.20
C ALA A 290 1.50 -18.98 -13.73
N GLU A 291 0.24 -18.93 -13.26
CA GLU A 291 -0.15 -19.38 -11.92
C GLU A 291 0.15 -20.88 -11.70
N LEU A 292 -0.15 -21.71 -12.69
CA LEU A 292 0.13 -23.15 -12.66
C LEU A 292 1.63 -23.47 -12.66
N LEU A 293 2.45 -22.71 -13.39
CA LEU A 293 3.90 -22.90 -13.41
C LEU A 293 4.49 -22.67 -12.00
N VAL A 294 4.07 -21.60 -11.32
CA VAL A 294 4.48 -21.32 -9.93
C VAL A 294 4.04 -22.45 -8.99
N LEU A 295 2.81 -22.95 -9.14
CA LEU A 295 2.28 -24.04 -8.30
C LEU A 295 2.95 -25.40 -8.56
N GLN A 296 3.38 -25.67 -9.80
CA GLN A 296 4.04 -26.93 -10.16
C GLN A 296 5.46 -27.02 -9.59
N GLU A 297 6.21 -25.92 -9.54
CA GLU A 297 7.53 -25.89 -8.91
C GLU A 297 7.46 -26.11 -7.39
N HIS A 298 6.35 -25.72 -6.75
CA HIS A 298 6.09 -26.04 -5.33
C HIS A 298 5.68 -27.50 -5.07
N ARG A 299 5.33 -28.27 -6.11
CA ARG A 299 5.04 -29.71 -5.99
C ARG A 299 6.26 -30.61 -6.21
N ILE A 300 7.43 -30.05 -6.50
CA ILE A 300 8.69 -30.80 -6.42
C ILE A 300 9.10 -30.89 -4.94
N LEU A 301 8.27 -31.58 -4.15
CA LEU A 301 8.79 -32.36 -3.04
C LEU A 301 9.68 -33.45 -3.66
N PRO A 302 10.84 -33.78 -3.07
CA PRO A 302 11.69 -34.81 -3.61
C PRO A 302 10.91 -36.12 -3.64
N MET A 303 10.59 -36.59 -4.85
CA MET A 303 10.01 -37.91 -5.10
C MET A 303 11.09 -38.99 -4.92
N THR A 304 11.87 -38.92 -3.84
CA THR A 304 12.94 -39.88 -3.47
C THR A 304 12.71 -40.53 -2.11
N MET A 305 11.51 -40.43 -1.51
CA MET A 305 11.14 -41.24 -0.33
C MET A 305 9.88 -42.08 -0.54
N LEU A 306 9.85 -42.87 -1.62
CA LEU A 306 8.83 -43.93 -1.76
C LEU A 306 9.39 -45.27 -2.28
N TRP A 307 10.71 -45.46 -2.23
CA TRP A 307 11.35 -46.76 -2.43
C TRP A 307 12.52 -46.92 -1.46
N ALA A 308 12.19 -47.28 -0.21
CA ALA A 308 13.04 -48.03 0.72
C ALA A 308 12.15 -48.64 1.81
#